data_AF-E0E204-F1
#
_entry.id   AF-E0E204-F1
#
_cell.length_a   1.000
_cell.length_b   1.000
_cell.length_c   1.000
_cell.angle_alpha   90.00
_cell.angle_beta   90.00
_cell.angle_gamma   90.00
#
_symmetry.space_group_name_H-M   'P 1'
#
loop_
_entity.id
_entity.type
_entity.pdbx_description
1 polymer ?
#
loop_
_entity_poly.entity_id
_entity_poly.type
_entity_poly.pdbx_seq_one_letter_code
_entity_poly.pdbx_strand_id
1 'polypeptide(L)'
;MKRLDDVIELLQVEITSDKELNQIKKHKSAEVFCKVDSVSRGEIYNAAITGLRPTYTITMNEFEYSGESEIKYNGQLYSVLRTYKKDDYIELTVGGKLGKID
;
A
#
# COMPACT_ATOMS: atom_id res chain seq x y z
N MET A 1 21.49 -8.80 4.22
CA MET A 1 20.57 -9.18 3.12
C MET A 1 19.15 -8.95 3.61
N LYS A 2 18.33 -8.20 2.89
CA LYS A 2 16.90 -8.10 3.20
C LYS A 2 16.28 -9.47 2.89
N ARG A 3 15.54 -10.06 3.84
CA ARG A 3 14.78 -11.29 3.62
C ARG A 3 13.36 -10.89 3.22
N LEU A 4 12.91 -11.38 2.07
CA LEU A 4 11.58 -11.10 1.50
C LEU A 4 10.71 -12.34 1.73
N ASP A 5 10.35 -12.57 3.00
CA ASP A 5 9.66 -13.79 3.43
C ASP A 5 8.14 -13.59 3.58
N ASP A 6 7.66 -12.34 3.46
CA ASP A 6 6.24 -11.98 3.48
C ASP A 6 5.66 -11.94 2.07
N VAL A 7 4.34 -12.13 1.98
CA VAL A 7 3.58 -11.97 0.72
C VAL A 7 2.48 -10.94 0.95
N ILE A 8 2.33 -10.03 -0.01
CA ILE A 8 1.22 -9.07 -0.07
C ILE A 8 0.58 -9.12 -1.46
N GLU A 9 -0.63 -8.57 -1.58
CA GLU A 9 -1.25 -8.28 -2.88
C GLU A 9 -1.14 -6.78 -3.17
N LEU A 10 -0.46 -6.39 -4.25
CA LEU A 10 -0.53 -5.05 -4.82
C LEU A 10 -1.84 -4.89 -5.59
N LEU A 11 -2.55 -3.78 -5.43
CA LEU A 11 -3.86 -3.55 -6.04
C LEU A 11 -3.82 -2.33 -6.96
N GLN A 12 -3.87 -2.58 -8.26
CA GLN A 12 -4.10 -1.53 -9.26
C GLN A 12 -5.61 -1.26 -9.33
N VAL A 13 -6.00 -0.02 -9.02
CA VAL A 13 -7.39 0.43 -9.04
C VAL A 13 -7.67 1.09 -10.38
N GLU A 14 -8.59 0.50 -11.15
CA GLU A 14 -9.12 1.07 -12.39
C GLU A 14 -10.56 1.55 -12.14
N ILE A 15 -10.83 2.83 -12.38
CA ILE A 15 -12.19 3.35 -12.34
C ILE A 15 -12.77 3.19 -13.75
N THR A 16 -13.82 2.40 -13.86
CA THR A 16 -14.57 2.20 -15.11
C THR A 16 -16.02 2.61 -14.93
N SER A 17 -16.73 2.87 -16.02
CA SER A 17 -18.16 3.17 -15.97
C SER A 17 -18.97 1.96 -16.45
N ASP A 18 -20.04 1.64 -15.74
CA ASP A 18 -21.02 0.65 -16.20
C ASP A 18 -21.93 1.22 -17.30
N LYS A 19 -22.90 0.42 -17.74
CA LYS A 19 -23.87 0.82 -18.78
C LYS A 19 -24.78 1.97 -18.36
N GLU A 20 -24.88 2.24 -17.06
CA GLU A 20 -25.71 3.28 -16.46
C GLU A 20 -24.88 4.51 -16.03
N LEU A 21 -23.60 4.56 -16.45
CA LEU A 21 -22.62 5.61 -16.12
C LEU A 21 -22.22 5.67 -14.64
N ASN A 22 -22.53 4.64 -13.84
CA ASN A 22 -22.02 4.56 -12.48
C ASN A 22 -20.53 4.20 -12.51
N GLN A 23 -19.75 4.81 -11.62
CA GLN A 23 -18.33 4.47 -11.46
C GLN A 23 -18.19 3.17 -10.66
N ILE A 24 -17.56 2.17 -11.28
CA ILE A 24 -17.18 0.90 -10.67
C ILE A 24 -15.66 0.81 -10.56
N LYS A 25 -15.16 0.48 -9.38
CA LYS A 25 -13.74 0.17 -9.16
C LYS A 25 -13.47 -1.28 -9.57
N LYS A 26 -12.54 -1.48 -10.49
CA LYS A 26 -11.93 -2.78 -10.76
C LYS A 26 -10.56 -2.82 -10.13
N HIS A 27 -10.27 -3.94 -9.49
CA HIS A 27 -8.97 -4.19 -8.88
C HIS A 27 -8.26 -5.24 -9.72
N LYS A 28 -7.06 -4.94 -10.21
CA LYS A 28 -6.13 -5.93 -10.71
C LYS A 28 -5.11 -6.19 -9.60
N SER A 29 -5.07 -7.41 -9.09
CA SER A 29 -4.15 -7.80 -8.02
C SER A 29 -2.92 -8.54 -8.55
N ALA A 30 -1.79 -8.32 -7.89
CA ALA A 30 -0.56 -9.08 -8.12
C ALA A 30 0.06 -9.44 -6.76
N GLU A 31 0.39 -10.72 -6.55
CA GLU A 31 1.12 -11.16 -5.36
C GLU A 31 2.61 -10.90 -5.53
N VAL A 32 3.24 -10.35 -4.50
CA VAL A 32 4.68 -10.02 -4.51
C VAL A 32 5.33 -10.45 -3.20
N PHE A 33 6.60 -10.85 -3.29
CA PHE A 33 7.42 -11.17 -2.12
C PHE A 33 8.04 -9.91 -1.55
N CYS A 34 7.90 -9.71 -0.25
CA CYS A 34 8.33 -8.48 0.39
C CYS A 34 8.84 -8.73 1.81
N LYS A 35 9.35 -7.67 2.42
CA LYS A 35 9.61 -7.59 3.85
C LYS A 35 8.61 -6.62 4.45
N VAL A 36 7.86 -7.05 5.46
CA VAL A 36 6.96 -6.18 6.22
C VAL A 36 7.60 -5.81 7.55
N ASP A 37 7.68 -4.52 7.83
CA ASP A 37 8.12 -3.95 9.10
C ASP A 37 7.02 -3.07 9.71
N SER A 38 7.06 -2.85 11.01
CA SER A 38 6.24 -1.84 11.67
C SER A 38 6.76 -0.43 11.37
N VAL A 39 5.86 0.55 11.30
CA VAL A 39 6.27 1.97 11.21
C VAL A 39 7.01 2.43 12.46
N SER A 40 7.88 3.41 12.30
CA SER A 40 8.65 3.99 13.41
C SER A 40 7.79 4.82 14.36
N ARG A 41 8.26 5.03 15.60
CA ARG A 41 7.57 5.89 16.58
C ARG A 41 7.36 7.32 16.09
N GLY A 42 8.30 7.85 15.28
CA GLY A 42 8.19 9.19 14.70
C GLY A 42 7.05 9.29 13.69
N GLU A 43 6.84 8.24 12.88
CA GLU A 43 5.72 8.18 11.92
C GLU A 43 4.37 8.09 12.62
N ILE A 44 4.28 7.34 13.72
CA ILE A 44 3.08 7.28 14.57
C ILE A 44 2.75 8.65 15.17
N TYR A 45 3.74 9.43 15.58
CA TYR A 45 3.51 10.77 16.13
C TYR A 45 2.98 11.74 15.05
N ASN A 46 3.59 11.72 13.86
CA ASN A 46 3.14 12.55 12.72
C ASN A 46 1.72 12.20 12.23
N ALA A 47 1.27 10.96 12.47
CA ALA A 47 -0.09 10.50 12.17
C ALA A 47 -1.18 11.35 12.86
N ALA A 48 -0.91 11.82 14.08
CA ALA A 48 -1.86 12.64 14.85
C ALA A 48 -2.08 14.04 14.22
N ILE A 49 -1.09 14.55 13.50
CA ILE A 49 -1.10 15.90 12.90
C ILE A 49 -1.66 15.86 11.47
N THR A 50 -1.37 14.79 10.73
CA THR A 50 -1.67 14.68 9.28
C THR A 50 -3.00 13.99 8.98
N GLY A 51 -3.64 13.32 9.95
CA GLY A 51 -4.84 12.52 9.72
C GLY A 51 -4.57 11.20 8.95
N LEU A 52 -3.31 10.90 8.65
CA LEU A 52 -2.90 9.60 8.13
C LEU A 52 -2.64 8.64 9.28
N ARG A 53 -2.84 7.34 9.08
CA ARG A 53 -2.52 6.29 10.06
C ARG A 53 -1.55 5.29 9.45
N PRO A 54 -0.24 5.62 9.32
CA PRO A 54 0.77 4.67 8.90
C PRO A 54 0.77 3.46 9.83
N THR A 55 0.84 2.25 9.26
CA THR A 55 0.76 0.99 10.00
C THR A 55 1.97 0.11 9.73
N TYR A 56 2.36 0.00 8.46
CA TYR A 56 3.47 -0.85 8.03
C TYR A 56 4.38 -0.14 7.04
N THR A 57 5.60 -0.63 7.00
CA THR A 57 6.59 -0.32 5.97
C THR A 57 6.85 -1.60 5.20
N ILE A 58 6.70 -1.56 3.88
CA ILE A 58 6.83 -2.73 3.01
C ILE A 58 8.01 -2.50 2.08
N THR A 59 9.04 -3.35 2.14
CA THR A 59 10.12 -3.33 1.15
C THR A 59 9.94 -4.47 0.15
N MET A 60 10.01 -4.17 -1.15
CA MET A 60 10.07 -5.16 -2.23
C MET A 60 11.11 -4.75 -3.28
N ASN A 61 11.34 -5.58 -4.30
CA ASN A 61 12.14 -5.17 -5.44
C ASN A 61 11.41 -4.05 -6.22
N GLU A 62 12.14 -3.05 -6.69
CA GLU A 62 11.51 -1.87 -7.29
C GLU A 62 10.69 -2.20 -8.55
N PHE A 63 11.11 -3.20 -9.33
CA PHE A 63 10.39 -3.62 -10.53
C PHE A 63 9.05 -4.33 -10.25
N GLU A 64 8.78 -4.74 -9.01
CA GLU A 64 7.50 -5.36 -8.64
C GLU A 64 6.38 -4.32 -8.45
N TYR A 65 6.72 -3.06 -8.21
CA TYR A 65 5.76 -1.99 -7.94
C TYR A 65 5.59 -1.07 -9.15
N SER A 66 4.35 -0.91 -9.63
CA SER A 66 4.00 -0.09 -10.79
C SER A 66 3.19 1.15 -10.45
N GLY A 67 3.09 1.52 -9.16
CA GLY A 67 2.34 2.69 -8.71
C GLY A 67 0.96 2.38 -8.15
N GLU A 68 0.74 1.13 -7.72
CA GLU A 68 -0.50 0.69 -7.09
C GLU A 68 -0.84 1.55 -5.87
N SER A 69 -2.09 1.98 -5.77
CA SER A 69 -2.51 2.93 -4.72
C SER A 69 -2.93 2.24 -3.43
N GLU A 70 -3.17 0.92 -3.49
CA GLU A 70 -3.64 0.10 -2.39
C GLU A 70 -2.88 -1.23 -2.37
N ILE A 71 -2.73 -1.79 -1.17
CA ILE A 71 -2.21 -3.14 -0.97
C ILE A 71 -3.14 -3.90 -0.03
N LYS A 72 -3.08 -5.23 -0.10
CA LYS A 72 -3.73 -6.12 0.87
C LYS A 72 -2.68 -6.96 1.59
N TYR A 73 -2.77 -6.97 2.91
CA TYR A 73 -1.92 -7.78 3.78
C TYR A 73 -2.75 -8.36 4.91
N ASN A 74 -2.62 -9.65 5.17
CA ASN A 74 -3.40 -10.37 6.19
C ASN A 74 -4.92 -10.14 6.08
N GLY A 75 -5.44 -10.11 4.84
CA GLY A 75 -6.87 -9.90 4.58
C GLY A 75 -7.36 -8.45 4.70
N GLN A 76 -6.50 -7.51 5.13
CA GLN A 76 -6.85 -6.11 5.33
C GLN A 76 -6.29 -5.22 4.21
N LEU A 77 -7.09 -4.24 3.77
CA LEU A 77 -6.69 -3.23 2.81
C LEU A 77 -5.96 -2.06 3.49
N TYR A 78 -4.90 -1.59 2.83
CA TYR A 78 -4.13 -0.42 3.23
C TYR A 78 -3.89 0.48 2.02
N SER A 79 -3.94 1.79 2.20
CA SER A 79 -3.52 2.74 1.18
C SER A 79 -2.01 2.92 1.21
N VAL A 80 -1.39 3.07 0.03
CA VAL A 80 -0.01 3.56 -0.07
C VAL A 80 0.00 5.04 0.25
N LEU A 81 0.75 5.42 1.29
CA LEU A 81 0.83 6.79 1.79
C LEU A 81 2.09 7.50 1.28
N ARG A 82 3.18 6.75 1.15
CA ARG A 82 4.48 7.26 0.69
C ARG A 82 5.28 6.13 0.07
N THR A 83 6.11 6.48 -0.89
CA THR A 83 7.10 5.59 -1.49
C THR A 83 8.50 6.17 -1.34
N TYR A 84 9.49 5.30 -1.16
CA TYR A 84 10.89 5.67 -1.09
C TYR A 84 11.73 4.63 -1.84
N LYS A 85 12.31 5.01 -2.98
CA LYS A 85 13.20 4.16 -3.76
C LYS A 85 14.61 4.24 -3.21
N LYS A 86 15.26 3.08 -3.05
CA LYS A 86 16.68 2.98 -2.70
C LYS A 86 17.29 1.78 -3.40
N ASP A 87 18.24 2.05 -4.30
CA ASP A 87 18.90 1.05 -5.14
C ASP A 87 17.84 0.23 -5.92
N ASP A 88 17.93 -1.10 -5.89
CA ASP A 88 17.00 -2.03 -6.54
C ASP A 88 15.72 -2.30 -5.73
N TYR A 89 15.54 -1.60 -4.61
CA TYR A 89 14.38 -1.77 -3.74
C TYR A 89 13.50 -0.53 -3.70
N ILE A 90 12.23 -0.76 -3.43
CA ILE A 90 11.29 0.28 -3.06
C ILE A 90 10.68 -0.02 -1.70
N GLU A 91 10.52 1.03 -0.91
CA GLU A 91 9.87 1.00 0.38
C GLU A 91 8.54 1.75 0.30
N LEU A 92 7.45 1.11 0.70
CA LEU A 92 6.12 1.69 0.77
C LEU A 92 5.74 1.89 2.24
N THR A 93 5.41 3.11 2.64
CA THR A 93 4.69 3.34 3.90
C THR A 93 3.20 3.21 3.62
N VAL A 94 2.53 2.28 4.28
CA VAL A 94 1.12 1.99 4.06
C VAL A 94 0.31 2.18 5.34
N GLY A 95 -0.98 2.48 5.19
CA GLY A 95 -1.83 2.75 6.34
C GLY A 95 -3.27 3.07 6.00
N GLY A 96 -4.07 3.30 7.05
CA GLY A 96 -5.44 3.77 6.91
C GLY A 96 -5.50 5.25 6.58
N LYS A 97 -6.46 5.64 5.73
CA LYS A 97 -6.94 7.03 5.65
C LYS A 97 -8.09 7.17 6.65
N LEU A 98 -8.00 8.10 7.60
CA LEU A 98 -9.17 8.45 8.41
C LEU A 98 -10.25 9.01 7.46
N GLY A 99 -11.40 8.33 7.35
CA GLY A 99 -12.60 8.89 6.74
C GLY A 99 -13.22 8.18 5.53
N LYS A 100 -12.78 6.98 5.12
CA LYS A 100 -13.62 6.14 4.25
C LYS A 100 -14.27 5.03 5.05
N ILE A 101 -15.46 5.35 5.54
CA ILE A 101 -16.52 4.37 5.76
C ILE A 101 -16.97 4.02 4.34
N ASP A 102 -16.74 2.78 3.91
CA ASP A 102 -17.46 2.25 2.74
C ASP A 102 -18.96 2.18 3.05
#